data_AF-A0A3S0QND0-F1
#
_entry.id   AF-A0A3S0QND0-F1
#
_cell.length_a   1.000
_cell.length_b   1.000
_cell.length_c   1.000
_cell.angle_alpha   90.00
_cell.angle_beta   90.00
_cell.angle_gamma   90.00
#
_symmetry.space_group_name_H-M   'P 1'
#
loop_
_entity.id
_entity.type
_entity.pdbx_description
1 polymer ?
#
loop_
_entity_poly.entity_id
_entity_poly.type
_entity_poly.pdbx_seq_one_letter_code
_entity_poly.pdbx_strand_id
1 'polypeptide(L)'
;MKTFRTLEQAKRDLQKLQEYVNLIENYQPQDFAQVVVFTYSLFGNIEKTAEYLNQNYLINGRSIEPKEISYFITSTPAKDDLLHKKIKTLYLKKTRANRRTSRNPFQYN
;
A
#
# COMPACT_ATOMS: atom_id res chain seq x y z
N MET A 1 2.42 23.39 -4.60
CA MET A 1 3.55 22.61 -4.05
C MET A 1 3.72 22.98 -2.58
N LYS A 2 3.76 22.01 -1.65
CA LYS A 2 3.93 22.30 -0.21
C LYS A 2 5.36 22.73 0.17
N THR A 3 6.33 22.56 -0.73
CA THR A 3 7.75 22.91 -0.55
C THR A 3 8.37 23.34 -1.88
N PHE A 4 9.26 24.35 -1.86
CA PHE A 4 10.08 24.76 -2.99
C PHE A 4 11.03 23.62 -3.41
N ARG A 5 11.29 23.48 -4.71
CA ARG A 5 12.21 22.46 -5.26
C ARG A 5 13.17 23.09 -6.26
N THR A 6 14.42 22.65 -6.23
CA THR A 6 15.39 22.97 -7.29
C THR A 6 15.13 22.12 -8.54
N LEU A 7 15.66 22.54 -9.70
CA LEU A 7 15.57 21.78 -10.95
C LEU A 7 16.09 20.34 -10.78
N GLU A 8 17.22 20.16 -10.10
CA GLU A 8 17.80 18.83 -9.84
C GLU A 8 16.89 17.97 -8.96
N GLN A 9 16.30 18.55 -7.92
CA GLN A 9 15.35 17.83 -7.06
C GLN A 9 14.10 17.41 -7.83
N ALA A 10 13.58 18.30 -8.69
CA ALA A 10 12.43 18.00 -9.54
C ALA A 10 12.73 16.85 -10.51
N LYS A 11 13.91 16.85 -11.16
CA LYS A 11 14.35 15.76 -12.05
C LYS A 11 14.46 14.42 -11.30
N ARG A 12 15.04 14.41 -10.09
CA ARG A 12 15.14 13.21 -9.26
C ARG A 12 13.78 12.69 -8.81
N ASP A 13 12.86 13.59 -8.47
CA ASP A 13 11.49 13.21 -8.08
C ASP A 13 10.75 12.59 -9.28
N LEU A 14 10.91 13.16 -10.48
CA LEU A 14 10.34 12.60 -11.71
C LEU A 14 10.86 11.19 -11.97
N GLN A 15 12.18 10.98 -11.88
CA GLN A 15 12.77 9.65 -12.07
C GLN A 15 12.18 8.62 -11.09
N LYS A 16 12.08 8.96 -9.80
CA LYS A 16 11.49 8.07 -8.78
C LYS A 16 10.03 7.74 -9.04
N LEU A 17 9.26 8.70 -9.58
CA LEU A 17 7.87 8.48 -9.96
C LEU A 17 7.79 7.55 -11.17
N GLN A 18 8.64 7.75 -12.18
CA GLN A 18 8.68 6.88 -13.35
C GLN A 18 9.06 5.45 -12.98
N GLU A 19 10.08 5.26 -12.13
CA GLU A 19 10.47 3.94 -11.60
C GLU A 19 9.30 3.25 -10.89
N TYR A 20 8.50 4.01 -10.12
CA TYR A 20 7.34 3.48 -9.42
C TYR A 20 6.19 3.14 -10.37
N VAL A 21 5.94 3.95 -11.40
CA VAL A 21 4.96 3.65 -12.46
C VAL A 21 5.34 2.36 -13.18
N ASN A 22 6.59 2.26 -13.63
CA ASN A 22 7.11 1.07 -14.31
C ASN A 22 6.97 -0.18 -13.43
N LEU A 23 7.20 -0.04 -12.12
CA LEU A 23 7.06 -1.14 -11.17
C LEU A 23 5.61 -1.65 -11.07
N ILE A 24 4.61 -0.76 -11.15
CA ILE A 24 3.19 -1.14 -11.13
C ILE A 24 2.78 -1.74 -12.47
N GLU A 25 3.10 -1.10 -13.59
CA GLU A 25 2.65 -1.52 -14.92
C GLU A 25 3.20 -2.89 -15.33
N ASN A 26 4.41 -3.24 -14.88
CA ASN A 26 5.05 -4.52 -15.19
C ASN A 26 4.86 -5.58 -14.09
N TYR A 27 4.10 -5.28 -13.03
CA TYR A 27 3.90 -6.22 -11.93
C TYR A 27 3.01 -7.39 -12.35
N GLN A 28 3.47 -8.61 -12.09
CA GLN A 28 2.74 -9.85 -12.39
C GLN A 28 2.50 -10.63 -11.10
N PRO A 29 1.34 -10.46 -10.44
CA PRO A 29 1.01 -11.16 -9.21
C PRO A 29 1.02 -12.68 -9.40
N GLN A 30 1.70 -13.40 -8.51
CA GLN A 30 1.80 -14.87 -8.51
C GLN A 30 0.93 -15.52 -7.44
N ASP A 31 0.61 -14.79 -6.38
CA ASP A 31 -0.24 -15.26 -5.29
C ASP A 31 -1.29 -14.21 -4.91
N PHE A 32 -2.24 -14.62 -4.06
CA PHE A 32 -3.33 -13.74 -3.65
C PHE A 32 -2.87 -12.51 -2.87
N ALA A 33 -1.82 -12.61 -2.05
CA ALA A 33 -1.29 -11.46 -1.33
C ALA A 33 -0.74 -10.41 -2.31
N GLN A 34 -0.05 -10.86 -3.35
CA GLN A 34 0.43 -10.01 -4.43
C GLN A 34 -0.71 -9.38 -5.24
N VAL A 35 -1.78 -10.12 -5.50
CA VAL A 35 -2.99 -9.58 -6.14
C VAL A 35 -3.55 -8.43 -5.30
N VAL A 36 -3.71 -8.63 -3.99
CA VAL A 36 -4.21 -7.60 -3.07
C VAL A 36 -3.34 -6.35 -3.11
N VAL A 37 -2.01 -6.52 -3.05
CA VAL A 37 -1.04 -5.41 -3.09
C VAL A 37 -1.11 -4.66 -4.41
N PHE A 38 -1.18 -5.38 -5.53
CA PHE A 38 -1.29 -4.79 -6.86
C PHE A 38 -2.59 -3.99 -6.99
N THR A 39 -3.73 -4.58 -6.65
CA THR A 39 -5.03 -3.88 -6.68
C THR A 39 -5.02 -2.63 -5.79
N TYR A 40 -4.41 -2.71 -4.60
CA TYR A 40 -4.25 -1.54 -3.74
C TYR A 40 -3.38 -0.45 -4.38
N SER A 41 -2.35 -0.82 -5.13
CA SER A 41 -1.49 0.15 -5.82
C SER A 41 -2.24 0.98 -6.87
N LEU A 42 -3.28 0.39 -7.49
CA LEU A 42 -4.12 1.04 -8.48
C LEU A 42 -5.13 2.01 -7.85
N PHE A 43 -5.73 1.63 -6.71
CA PHE A 43 -6.82 2.43 -6.10
C PHE A 43 -6.40 3.32 -4.93
N GLY A 44 -5.36 2.94 -4.18
CA GLY A 44 -4.87 3.65 -3.00
C GLY A 44 -5.83 3.68 -1.79
N ASN A 45 -6.93 2.93 -1.84
CA ASN A 45 -8.00 2.87 -0.83
C ASN A 45 -8.35 1.41 -0.49
N ILE A 46 -8.38 1.07 0.80
CA ILE A 46 -8.60 -0.32 1.27
C ILE A 46 -10.03 -0.82 1.06
N GLU A 47 -11.03 0.06 1.17
CA GLU A 47 -12.44 -0.28 0.97
C GLU A 47 -12.71 -0.58 -0.50
N LYS A 48 -12.26 0.30 -1.40
CA LYS A 48 -12.35 0.08 -2.85
C LYS A 48 -11.59 -1.16 -3.30
N THR A 49 -10.46 -1.44 -2.67
CA THR A 49 -9.68 -2.67 -2.95
C THR A 49 -10.48 -3.91 -2.56
N ALA A 50 -11.08 -3.92 -1.36
CA ALA A 50 -11.92 -5.04 -0.92
C ALA A 50 -13.16 -5.21 -1.82
N GLU A 51 -13.84 -4.11 -2.15
CA GLU A 51 -15.00 -4.10 -3.06
C GLU A 51 -14.65 -4.69 -4.43
N TYR A 52 -13.55 -4.25 -5.04
CA TYR A 52 -13.09 -4.75 -6.33
C TYR A 52 -12.73 -6.24 -6.26
N LEU A 53 -12.01 -6.67 -5.24
CA LEU A 53 -11.62 -8.08 -5.11
C LEU A 53 -12.83 -8.98 -4.85
N ASN A 54 -13.83 -8.52 -4.10
CA ASN A 54 -15.05 -9.27 -3.81
C ASN A 54 -15.91 -9.58 -5.04
N GLN A 55 -15.64 -8.94 -6.19
CA GLN A 55 -16.29 -9.28 -7.45
C GLN A 55 -15.86 -10.66 -7.98
N ASN A 56 -14.64 -11.10 -7.63
CA ASN A 56 -14.03 -12.31 -8.21
C ASN A 56 -13.40 -13.25 -7.15
N TYR A 57 -13.24 -12.80 -5.91
CA TYR A 57 -12.55 -13.53 -4.85
C TYR A 57 -13.36 -13.58 -3.57
N LEU A 58 -13.23 -14.70 -2.85
CA LEU A 58 -13.74 -14.90 -1.50
C LEU A 58 -12.63 -15.53 -0.66
N ILE A 59 -12.55 -15.18 0.63
CA ILE A 59 -11.66 -15.84 1.58
C ILE A 59 -12.52 -16.79 2.41
N ASN A 60 -12.28 -18.10 2.31
CA ASN A 60 -13.04 -19.12 3.04
C ASN A 60 -14.57 -18.99 2.86
N GLY A 61 -15.02 -18.66 1.65
CA GLY A 61 -16.45 -18.54 1.31
C GLY A 61 -17.13 -17.26 1.80
N ARG A 62 -16.38 -16.30 2.37
CA ARG A 62 -16.91 -14.99 2.77
C ARG A 62 -16.24 -13.84 2.01
N SER A 63 -16.94 -12.71 1.97
CA SER A 63 -16.40 -11.47 1.45
C SER A 63 -15.15 -11.04 2.24
N ILE A 64 -14.19 -10.52 1.49
CA ILE A 64 -12.96 -9.90 1.97
C ILE A 64 -13.32 -8.59 2.65
N GLU A 65 -12.87 -8.43 3.88
CA GLU A 65 -13.05 -7.21 4.66
C GLU A 65 -11.88 -6.24 4.47
N PRO A 66 -12.09 -4.91 4.59
CA PRO A 66 -11.01 -3.91 4.48
C PRO A 66 -9.84 -4.14 5.46
N LYS A 67 -10.10 -4.73 6.64
CA LYS A 67 -9.06 -5.06 7.62
C LYS A 67 -8.07 -6.11 7.09
N GLU A 68 -8.54 -7.02 6.25
CA GLU A 68 -7.72 -8.08 5.66
C GLU A 68 -6.81 -7.52 4.57
N ILE A 69 -7.30 -6.54 3.80
CA ILE A 69 -6.47 -5.79 2.85
C ILE A 69 -5.27 -5.15 3.56
N SER A 70 -5.52 -4.49 4.70
CA SER A 70 -4.45 -3.92 5.54
C SER A 70 -3.47 -5.00 6.03
N TYR A 71 -3.97 -6.17 6.44
CA TYR A 71 -3.15 -7.30 6.83
C TYR A 71 -2.23 -7.77 5.70
N PHE A 72 -2.75 -7.99 4.50
CA PHE A 72 -1.92 -8.39 3.34
C PHE A 72 -0.88 -7.33 2.98
N ILE A 73 -1.26 -6.05 2.93
CA ILE A 73 -0.32 -4.94 2.65
C ILE A 73 0.81 -4.90 3.68
N THR A 74 0.50 -5.16 4.95
CA THR A 74 1.49 -5.06 6.05
C THR A 74 2.22 -6.35 6.36
N SER A 75 1.82 -7.47 5.75
CA SER A 75 2.49 -8.77 5.86
C SER A 75 3.94 -8.72 5.35
N THR A 76 4.70 -9.78 5.61
CA THR A 76 6.11 -9.86 5.18
C THR A 76 6.16 -10.12 3.67
N PRO A 77 6.72 -9.19 2.86
CA PRO A 77 6.84 -9.40 1.42
C PRO A 77 7.87 -10.48 1.11
N ALA A 78 7.69 -11.17 0.00
CA ALA A 78 8.71 -12.05 -0.55
C ALA A 78 10.02 -11.27 -0.84
N LYS A 79 11.14 -11.98 -0.86
CA LYS A 79 12.47 -11.35 -1.03
C LYS A 79 12.57 -10.55 -2.32
N ASP A 80 11.92 -10.99 -3.39
CA ASP A 80 12.01 -10.36 -4.71
C ASP A 80 10.79 -9.50 -5.05
N ASP A 81 9.83 -9.38 -4.13
CA ASP A 81 8.63 -8.55 -4.32
C ASP A 81 8.90 -7.07 -4.00
N LEU A 82 9.40 -6.36 -4.99
CA LEU A 82 9.74 -4.94 -4.88
C LEU A 82 8.50 -4.04 -4.70
N LEU A 83 7.38 -4.38 -5.36
CA LEU A 83 6.15 -3.57 -5.25
C LEU A 83 5.57 -3.67 -3.85
N HIS A 84 5.45 -4.88 -3.29
CA HIS A 84 4.91 -5.06 -1.95
C HIS A 84 5.76 -4.34 -0.89
N LYS A 85 7.09 -4.42 -0.97
CA LYS A 85 7.99 -3.64 -0.10
C LYS A 85 7.72 -2.14 -0.19
N LYS A 86 7.54 -1.61 -1.40
CA LYS A 86 7.29 -0.19 -1.64
C LYS A 86 5.93 0.23 -1.09
N ILE A 87 4.87 -0.50 -1.43
CA ILE A 87 3.50 -0.25 -0.99
C ILE A 87 3.40 -0.32 0.53
N LYS A 88 3.97 -1.34 1.17
CA LYS A 88 4.02 -1.46 2.63
C LYS A 88 4.64 -0.23 3.27
N THR A 89 5.78 0.23 2.75
CA THR A 89 6.46 1.43 3.28
C THR A 89 5.60 2.69 3.14
N LEU A 90 4.99 2.90 1.97
CA LEU A 90 4.11 4.04 1.70
C LEU A 90 2.84 3.99 2.57
N TYR A 91 2.23 2.81 2.71
CA TYR A 91 1.06 2.58 3.54
C TYR A 91 1.35 2.88 5.01
N LEU A 92 2.44 2.34 5.55
CA LEU A 92 2.86 2.58 6.93
C LEU A 92 3.17 4.05 7.18
N LYS A 93 3.73 4.77 6.19
CA LYS A 93 3.94 6.22 6.28
C LYS A 93 2.61 6.97 6.30
N LYS A 94 1.65 6.60 5.45
CA LYS A 94 0.30 7.18 5.40
C LYS A 94 -0.45 6.99 6.72
N THR A 95 -0.39 5.79 7.32
CA THR A 95 -1.12 5.46 8.56
C THR A 95 -0.38 5.82 9.85
N ARG A 96 0.84 6.38 9.75
CA ARG A 96 1.68 6.69 10.92
C ARG A 96 1.01 7.61 11.93
N ALA A 97 0.29 8.64 11.47
CA ALA A 97 -0.40 9.58 12.35
C ALA A 97 -1.43 8.87 13.24
N ASN A 98 -2.29 8.06 12.62
CA ASN A 98 -3.35 7.32 13.31
C ASN A 98 -2.82 6.25 14.28
N ARG A 99 -1.63 5.66 14.00
CA ARG A 99 -0.98 4.69 14.89
C ARG A 99 -0.32 5.29 16.13
N ARG A 100 -0.01 6.59 16.13
CA ARG A 100 0.55 7.27 17.32
C ARG A 100 -0.53 7.58 18.34
N THR A 101 -1.71 7.98 17.88
CA THR A 101 -2.86 8.31 18.73
C THR A 101 -3.40 7.09 19.48
N SER A 102 -3.36 5.90 18.87
CA SER A 102 -3.84 4.66 19.52
C SER A 102 -2.92 4.12 20.63
N ARG A 103 -1.73 4.71 20.86
CA ARG A 103 -0.75 4.25 21.87
C ARG A 103 -0.80 5.01 23.19
N ASN A 104 -1.56 6.11 23.31
CA ASN A 104 -1.72 6.84 24.56
C ASN A 104 -3.19 6.81 25.03
N PRO A 105 -3.61 5.76 25.77
CA PRO A 105 -4.89 5.80 26.45
C PRO A 105 -4.85 6.55 27.79
N PHE A 106 -3.68 6.75 28.44
CA PHE A 106 -3.59 7.46 29.72
C PHE A 106 -2.26 8.20 29.91
N GLN A 107 -2.26 9.52 29.78
CA GLN A 107 -1.36 10.40 30.53
C GLN A 107 -2.13 10.87 31.76
N TYR A 108 -2.17 10.06 32.82
CA TYR A 108 -2.33 10.50 34.21
C TYR A 108 -1.70 9.41 35.10
N ASN A 109 -0.59 9.78 35.74
CA ASN A 109 -0.11 9.26 37.02
C ASN A 109 0.69 10.40 37.64
#